data_AF-A0A7C3LFG8-F1
#
_entry.id   AF-A0A7C3LFG8-F1
#
_cell.length_a   1.000
_cell.length_b   1.000
_cell.length_c   1.000
_cell.angle_alpha   90.00
_cell.angle_beta   90.00
_cell.angle_gamma   90.00
#
_symmetry.space_group_name_H-M   'P 1'
#
loop_
_entity.id
_entity.type
_entity.pdbx_description
1 polymer ?
#
loop_
_entity_poly.entity_id
_entity_poly.type
_entity_poly.pdbx_seq_one_letter_code
_entity_poly.pdbx_strand_id
1 'polypeptide(L)' 'EQQLPFYLRREVQFITNEGGRINWERLLRDILAWQHPGRYVQRNWARAYFATPVSSQDSVNQNQ' A
#
# COMPACT_ATOMS: atom_id res chain seq x y z
N GLU A 1 3.24 16.60 14.96
CA GLU A 1 3.40 15.24 14.40
C GLU A 1 2.06 14.46 14.34
N GLN A 2 1.09 14.92 13.56
CA GLN A 2 -0.25 14.30 13.43
C GLN A 2 -0.61 13.96 11.98
N GLN A 3 0.41 13.79 11.13
CA GLN A 3 0.20 13.66 9.70
C GLN A 3 -0.23 12.25 9.27
N LEU A 4 0.13 11.22 10.03
CA LEU A 4 -0.17 9.83 9.67
C LEU A 4 -1.67 9.54 9.52
N PRO A 5 -2.55 9.89 10.49
CA PRO A 5 -3.98 9.58 10.36
C PRO A 5 -4.63 10.36 9.22
N PHE A 6 -4.16 11.59 8.97
CA PHE A 6 -4.67 12.44 7.91
C PHE A 6 -4.36 11.87 6.52
N TYR A 7 -3.09 11.56 6.25
CA TYR A 7 -2.69 10.97 4.97
C TYR A 7 -3.29 9.58 4.78
N LEU A 8 -3.31 8.75 5.82
CA LEU A 8 -3.87 7.41 5.72
C LEU A 8 -5.35 7.42 5.34
N ARG A 9 -6.14 8.32 5.93
CA ARG A 9 -7.56 8.46 5.57
C ARG A 9 -7.73 8.82 4.10
N ARG A 10 -6.92 9.77 3.60
CA ARG A 10 -6.98 10.21 2.20
C ARG A 10 -6.65 9.07 1.24
N GLU A 11 -5.57 8.33 1.50
CA GLU A 11 -5.16 7.20 0.65
C GLU A 11 -6.19 6.06 0.68
N VAL A 12 -6.75 5.75 1.86
CA VAL A 12 -7.81 4.75 1.99
C VAL A 12 -9.04 5.16 1.17
N GLN A 13 -9.48 6.42 1.28
CA GLN A 13 -10.60 6.94 0.49
C GLN A 13 -10.34 6.84 -1.02
N PHE A 14 -9.13 7.19 -1.44
CA PHE A 14 -8.71 7.08 -2.84
C PHE A 14 -8.81 5.64 -3.35
N ILE A 15 -8.21 4.67 -2.64
CA ILE A 15 -8.24 3.25 -3.01
C ILE A 15 -9.67 2.71 -3.05
N THR A 16 -10.53 3.09 -2.10
CA THR A 16 -11.94 2.67 -2.11
C THR A 16 -12.72 3.26 -3.29
N ASN A 17 -12.42 4.49 -3.69
CA ASN A 17 -13.07 5.15 -4.82
C ASN A 17 -12.62 4.53 -6.16
N GLU A 18 -11.38 4.07 -6.28
CA GLU A 18 -10.88 3.34 -7.45
C GLU A 18 -11.34 1.87 -7.50
N GLY A 19 -12.11 1.40 -6.51
CA GLY A 19 -12.59 0.02 -6.44
C GLY A 19 -11.53 -0.99 -5.97
N GLY A 20 -10.43 -0.50 -5.40
CA GLY A 20 -9.37 -1.33 -4.83
C GLY A 20 -9.84 -2.07 -3.57
N ARG A 21 -9.31 -3.29 -3.38
CA ARG A 21 -9.60 -4.09 -2.19
C ARG A 21 -8.54 -3.86 -1.12
N ILE A 22 -8.97 -3.40 0.05
CA ILE A 22 -8.12 -3.19 1.22
C ILE A 22 -8.29 -4.36 2.18
N ASN A 23 -7.17 -4.96 2.61
CA ASN A 23 -7.18 -5.91 3.72
C ASN A 23 -7.16 -5.15 5.06
N TRP A 24 -8.34 -4.92 5.63
CA TRP A 24 -8.53 -4.15 6.86
C TRP A 24 -7.84 -4.77 8.08
N GLU A 25 -7.81 -6.09 8.18
CA GLU A 25 -7.14 -6.76 9.29
C GLU A 25 -5.63 -6.53 9.27
N ARG A 26 -5.02 -6.62 8.07
CA ARG A 26 -3.59 -6.33 7.90
C ARG A 26 -3.30 -4.85 8.16
N LEU A 27 -4.14 -3.96 7.64
CA LEU A 27 -3.99 -2.52 7.83
C LEU A 27 -4.04 -2.15 9.33
N LEU A 28 -4.97 -2.70 10.09
CA LEU A 28 -5.09 -2.44 11.53
C LEU A 28 -3.83 -2.91 12.29
N ARG A 29 -3.34 -4.12 12.00
CA ARG A 29 -2.11 -4.66 12.60
C ARG A 29 -0.90 -3.75 12.29
N ASP A 30 -0.80 -3.30 11.05
CA ASP A 30 0.28 -2.40 10.59
C ASP A 30 0.22 -1.03 11.27
N ILE A 31 -0.97 -0.46 11.49
CA ILE A 31 -1.16 0.81 12.21
C ILE A 31 -0.77 0.67 13.69
N LEU A 32 -1.20 -0.40 14.36
CA LEU A 32 -0.85 -0.65 15.76
C LEU A 32 0.66 -0.79 15.95
N ALA A 33 1.33 -1.39 14.98
CA ALA A 33 2.77 -1.55 14.93
C ALA A 33 3.53 -0.34 14.35
N TRP A 34 2.85 0.75 13.99
CA TRP A 34 3.47 1.83 13.21
C TRP A 34 4.60 2.56 13.96
N GLN A 35 4.46 2.68 15.29
CA GLN A 35 5.45 3.34 16.15
C GLN A 35 6.53 2.40 16.69
N HIS A 36 6.61 1.16 16.20
CA HIS A 36 7.62 0.21 16.69
C HIS A 36 9.04 0.72 16.38
N PRO A 37 9.99 0.67 17.34
CA PRO A 37 11.36 1.17 17.15
C PRO A 37 12.09 0.48 15.99
N GLY A 38 11.71 -0.75 15.66
CA GLY A 38 12.24 -1.51 14.53
C GLY A 38 11.75 -1.06 13.16
N ARG A 39 10.77 -0.13 13.04
CA ARG A 39 10.29 0.42 11.75
C ARG A 39 9.99 -0.66 10.70
N TYR A 40 9.53 -1.83 11.12
CA TYR A 40 9.36 -2.99 10.24
C TYR A 40 8.16 -2.80 9.32
N VAL A 41 7.09 -2.16 9.79
CA VAL A 41 5.88 -1.89 9.00
C VAL A 41 6.22 -1.03 7.78
N GLN A 42 6.93 0.09 7.97
CA GLN A 42 7.33 0.99 6.89
C GLN A 42 8.22 0.28 5.86
N ARG A 43 9.18 -0.54 6.33
CA ARG A 43 10.02 -1.37 5.44
C ARG A 43 9.19 -2.40 4.67
N ASN A 44 8.22 -3.04 5.31
CA ASN A 44 7.37 -4.02 4.66
C ASN A 44 6.45 -3.39 3.62
N TRP A 45 5.93 -2.20 3.90
CA TRP A 45 5.12 -1.41 2.95
C TRP A 45 5.94 -0.97 1.75
N ALA A 46 7.14 -0.42 1.97
CA ALA A 46 8.04 -0.05 0.88
C ALA A 46 8.39 -1.27 0.02
N ARG A 47 8.74 -2.41 0.65
CA ARG A 47 8.98 -3.66 -0.07
C ARG A 47 7.77 -4.11 -0.87
N ALA A 48 6.57 -4.12 -0.29
CA ALA A 48 5.36 -4.55 -0.99
C ALA A 48 5.04 -3.66 -2.20
N TYR A 49 5.22 -2.34 -2.07
CA TYR A 49 4.98 -1.39 -3.15
C TYR A 49 5.97 -1.57 -4.30
N PHE A 50 7.28 -1.60 -4.00
CA PHE A 50 8.34 -1.69 -5.01
C PHE A 50 8.62 -3.12 -5.51
N ALA A 51 8.26 -4.16 -4.75
CA ALA A 51 8.41 -5.55 -5.19
C ALA A 51 7.31 -6.00 -6.16
N THR A 52 6.31 -5.16 -6.44
CA THR A 52 5.35 -5.40 -7.51
C THR A 52 6.13 -5.45 -8.83
N PRO A 53 6.31 -6.63 -9.47
CA PRO A 53 6.98 -6.68 -10.74
C PRO A 53 6.10 -6.00 -11.78
N VAL A 54 6.71 -5.19 -12.64
CA VAL A 54 6.11 -4.56 -13.82
C VAL A 54 5.79 -5.65 -14.85
N SER A 55 4.98 -6.64 -14.51
CA SER A 55 4.68 -7.79 -15.36
C SER A 55 3.21 -7.84 -15.77
N SER A 56 2.57 -6.69 -15.94
CA SER A 56 1.22 -6.61 -16.54
C SER A 56 0.98 -5.37 -17.41
N GLN A 57 2.03 -4.63 -17.82
CA GLN A 57 1.90 -3.57 -18.84
C GLN A 57 2.60 -3.85 -20.19
N ASP A 58 3.39 -4.93 -20.32
CA ASP A 58 4.13 -5.22 -21.56
C ASP A 58 3.63 -6.47 -22.31
N SER A 59 2.31 -6.65 -22.41
CA SER A 59 1.73 -7.68 -23.29
C SER A 59 0.63 -7.12 -24.21
N VAL A 60 0.90 -5.95 -24.82
CA VAL A 60 0.15 -5.41 -25.97
C VAL A 60 1.12 -4.83 -27.01
N ASN A 61 1.94 -5.68 -27.65
CA ASN A 61 2.36 -5.52 -29.06
C ASN A 61 3.40 -6.57 -29.45
N GLN A 62 2.98 -7.81 -29.66
CA GLN A 62 3.61 -8.71 -30.62
C GLN A 62 2.53 -9.64 -31.18
N ASN A 63 1.76 -9.12 -32.15
CA ASN A 63 1.16 -9.87 -33.26
C ASN A 63 0.22 -8.95 -34.04
N GLN A 64 0.76 -8.25 -35.04
CA GLN A 64 0.23 -8.15 -36.41
C GLN A 64 1.11 -7.24 -37.28
#